data_AF-A0A077NWT0-F1
#
_entry.id   AF-A0A077NWT0-F1
#
_cell.length_a   1.000
_cell.length_b   1.000
_cell.length_c   1.000
_cell.angle_alpha   90.00
_cell.angle_beta   90.00
_cell.angle_gamma   90.00
#
_symmetry.space_group_name_H-M   'P 1'
#
loop_
_entity.id
_entity.type
_entity.pdbx_description
1 polymer ?
#
loop_
_entity_poly.entity_id
_entity_poly.type
_entity_poly.pdbx_seq_one_letter_code
_entity_poly.pdbx_strand_id
1 'polypeptide(L)' 'MQYVFSIDGDVRATGYIFNDSKNRFKDGTEIRTSQVLNFETYEIDGYIATQNSIYKIREPIK' A
#
# COMPACT_ATOMS: atom_id res chain seq x y z
N MET A 1 -10.06 1.52 1.81
CA MET A 1 -9.67 0.27 2.50
C MET A 1 -8.47 -0.32 1.75
N GLN A 2 -7.41 -0.70 2.44
CA GLN A 2 -6.18 -1.26 1.84
C GLN A 2 -6.07 -2.72 2.27
N TYR A 3 -5.89 -3.63 1.32
CA TYR A 3 -5.82 -5.07 1.53
C TYR A 3 -4.45 -5.58 1.10
N VAL A 4 -3.76 -6.29 1.98
CA VAL A 4 -2.53 -7.01 1.66
C VAL A 4 -2.85 -8.48 1.46
N PHE A 5 -2.39 -9.08 0.36
CA PHE A 5 -2.64 -10.47 0.01
C PHE A 5 -1.38 -11.13 -0.55
N SER A 6 -1.28 -12.44 -0.36
CA SER A 6 -0.19 -13.27 -0.88
C SER A 6 -0.72 -14.19 -1.98
N ILE A 7 -0.05 -14.23 -3.13
CA ILE A 7 -0.26 -15.23 -4.17
C ILE A 7 1.09 -15.89 -4.43
N ASP A 8 1.20 -17.19 -4.14
CA ASP A 8 2.40 -17.99 -4.40
C ASP A 8 3.72 -17.40 -3.84
N GLY A 9 3.65 -16.73 -2.69
CA GLY A 9 4.80 -16.07 -2.04
C GLY A 9 5.09 -14.65 -2.53
N ASP A 10 4.38 -14.15 -3.55
CA ASP A 10 4.38 -12.74 -3.94
C ASP A 10 3.31 -11.99 -3.14
N VAL A 11 3.77 -11.20 -2.15
CA VAL A 11 2.91 -10.37 -1.32
C VAL A 11 2.69 -9.02 -2.01
N ARG A 12 1.43 -8.65 -2.23
CA ARG A 12 1.01 -7.39 -2.82
C ARG A 12 -0.06 -6.72 -1.98
N ALA A 13 -0.10 -5.40 -2.04
CA ALA A 13 -1.20 -4.61 -1.49
C ALA A 13 -2.06 -4.00 -2.62
N THR A 14 -3.37 -4.02 -2.45
CA THR A 14 -4.34 -3.26 -3.25
C THR A 14 -5.04 -2.24 -2.38
N GLY A 15 -5.31 -1.06 -2.91
CA GLY A 15 -6.07 -0.03 -2.20
C GLY A 15 -6.16 1.27 -2.99
N TYR A 16 -6.75 2.28 -2.37
CA TYR A 16 -6.91 3.59 -2.97
C TYR A 16 -5.75 4.50 -2.55
N ILE A 17 -5.08 5.13 -3.53
CA ILE A 17 -3.98 6.06 -3.27
C ILE A 17 -4.51 7.48 -3.06
N PHE A 18 -3.85 8.22 -2.18
CA PHE A 18 -4.11 9.62 -1.91
C PHE A 18 -2.80 10.35 -1.67
N ASN A 19 -2.74 11.64 -2.02
CA ASN A 19 -1.57 12.49 -1.81
C ASN A 19 -0.28 11.86 -2.41
N ASP A 20 -0.34 11.32 -3.62
CA ASP A 20 0.86 10.77 -4.30
C ASP A 20 1.85 11.91 -4.57
N SER A 21 2.97 11.92 -3.85
CA SER A 21 3.97 12.99 -3.92
C SER A 21 4.60 13.16 -5.30
N LYS A 22 4.49 12.13 -6.15
CA LYS A 22 4.96 12.14 -7.54
C LYS A 22 3.88 12.49 -8.56
N ASN A 23 2.65 12.77 -8.11
CA ASN A 23 1.50 13.11 -8.96
C ASN A 23 1.26 12.11 -10.12
N ARG A 24 1.55 10.83 -9.92
CA ARG A 24 1.37 9.76 -10.93
C ARG A 24 -0.08 9.32 -11.01
N PHE A 25 -0.80 9.41 -9.89
CA PHE A 25 -2.18 8.97 -9.75
C PHE A 25 -3.03 10.10 -9.17
N LYS A 26 -4.30 10.14 -9.56
CA LYS A 26 -5.30 11.00 -8.92
C LYS A 26 -5.70 10.40 -7.58
N ASP A 27 -6.07 11.25 -6.64
CA ASP A 27 -6.64 10.81 -5.37
C ASP A 27 -7.88 9.93 -5.59
N GLY A 28 -7.95 8.82 -4.85
CA GLY A 28 -9.01 7.82 -4.99
C GLY A 28 -8.80 6.84 -6.14
N THR A 29 -7.64 6.85 -6.81
CA THR A 29 -7.31 5.80 -7.80
C THR A 29 -7.01 4.49 -7.08
N GLU A 30 -7.67 3.40 -7.49
CA GLU A 30 -7.31 2.05 -7.05
C GLU A 30 -5.99 1.62 -7.69
N ILE A 31 -5.06 1.13 -6.87
CA ILE A 31 -3.76 0.64 -7.31
C ILE A 31 -3.49 -0.74 -6.75
N ARG A 32 -2.72 -1.52 -7.51
CA ARG A 32 -2.00 -2.70 -7.02
C ARG A 32 -0.51 -2.35 -6.95
N THR A 33 0.10 -2.62 -5.81
CA THR A 33 1.50 -2.29 -5.55
C THR A 33 2.47 -3.28 -6.21
N SER A 34 3.77 -2.94 -6.21
CA SER A 34 4.85 -3.92 -6.34
C SER A 34 4.98 -4.76 -5.07
N GLN A 35 5.90 -5.73 -5.06
CA GLN A 35 6.11 -6.63 -3.93
C GLN A 35 6.28 -5.85 -2.61
N VAL A 36 5.50 -6.24 -1.60
CA VAL A 36 5.58 -5.74 -0.24
C VAL A 36 6.79 -6.36 0.46
N LEU A 37 7.60 -5.53 1.08
CA LEU A 37 8.86 -5.93 1.72
C LEU A 37 8.72 -6.13 3.23
N ASN A 38 7.77 -5.43 3.86
CA ASN A 38 7.53 -5.50 5.31
C ASN A 38 6.20 -6.20 5.64
N PHE A 39 5.90 -7.31 4.96
CA PHE A 39 4.62 -8.02 5.11
C PHE A 39 4.30 -8.43 6.55
N GLU A 40 5.32 -8.79 7.34
CA GLU A 40 5.10 -9.25 8.72
C GLU A 40 4.84 -8.11 9.70
N THR A 41 5.22 -6.88 9.36
CA THR A 41 5.24 -5.75 10.30
C THR A 41 4.45 -4.53 9.85
N TYR A 42 3.93 -4.48 8.62
CA TYR A 42 3.33 -3.28 8.02
C TYR A 42 2.23 -2.63 8.86
N GLU A 43 1.42 -3.41 9.58
CA GLU A 43 0.36 -2.91 10.46
C GLU A 43 0.92 -2.18 11.69
N ILE A 44 1.98 -2.72 12.29
CA ILE A 44 2.67 -2.13 13.45
C ILE A 44 3.50 -0.92 13.01
N ASP A 45 4.17 -1.02 11.86
CA ASP A 45 4.97 0.04 11.25
C ASP A 45 4.10 1.25 10.82
N GLY A 46 2.82 1.00 10.54
CA GLY A 46 1.88 2.01 10.02
C GLY A 46 2.10 2.39 8.55
N TYR A 47 2.92 1.62 7.82
CA TYR A 47 3.18 1.82 6.40
C TYR A 47 3.50 0.51 5.68
N ILE A 48 3.25 0.50 4.37
CA ILE A 48 3.63 -0.57 3.45
C ILE A 48 4.85 -0.10 2.66
N ALA A 49 5.97 -0.80 2.82
CA ALA A 49 7.16 -0.61 2.00
C ALA A 49 7.14 -1.59 0.83
N THR A 50 7.44 -1.08 -0.36
CA THR A 50 7.60 -1.89 -1.57
C THR A 50 8.94 -1.55 -2.22
N GLN A 51 9.32 -2.32 -3.25
CA GLN A 51 10.54 -2.04 -4.01
C GLN A 51 10.60 -0.62 -4.59
N ASN A 52 9.44 0.00 -4.88
CA ASN A 52 9.36 1.24 -5.65
C ASN A 52 8.87 2.45 -4.83
N SER A 53 8.19 2.21 -3.72
CA SER A 53 7.46 3.26 -2.99
C SER A 53 7.15 2.82 -1.55
N ILE A 54 6.89 3.81 -0.69
CA ILE A 54 6.36 3.60 0.65
C ILE A 54 4.98 4.23 0.70
N TYR A 55 4.02 3.51 1.28
CA TYR A 55 2.63 3.92 1.39
C TYR A 55 2.25 4.00 2.87
N LYS A 56 1.85 5.18 3.34
CA LYS A 56 1.32 5.33 4.69
C LYS A 56 -0.08 4.74 4.76
N ILE A 57 -0.33 3.87 5.74
CA ILE A 57 -1.67 3.32 5.95
C ILE A 57 -2.53 4.43 6.55
N ARG A 58 -3.68 4.67 5.93
CA ARG A 58 -4.70 5.58 6.45
C ARG A 58 -5.80 4.75 7.08
N GLU A 59 -6.03 4.94 8.37
CA GLU A 59 -7.27 4.47 8.98
C GLU A 59 -8.46 5.22 8.36
N PRO A 60 -9.61 4.55 8.17
CA PRO A 60 -10.82 5.25 7.80
C PRO A 60 -11.11 6.33 8.85
N ILE A 61 -11.36 7.56 8.38
CA ILE A 61 -11.89 8.63 9.25
C ILE A 61 -13.25 8.13 9.72
N LYS A 62 -13.39 7.88 11.04
CA LYS A 62 -14.66 7.51 11.67
C LYS A 62 -15.70 8.62 11.53
#